data_AF-A0A119ML91-F1
#
_entry.id   AF-A0A119ML91-F1
#
_cell.length_a   1.000
_cell.length_b   1.000
_cell.length_c   1.000
_cell.angle_alpha   90.00
_cell.angle_beta   90.00
_cell.angle_gamma   90.00
#
_symmetry.space_group_name_H-M   'P 1'
#
loop_
_entity.id
_entity.type
_entity.pdbx_description
1 polymer ?
#
loop_
_entity_poly.entity_id
_entity_poly.type
_entity_poly.pdbx_seq_one_letter_code
_entity_poly.pdbx_strand_id
1 'polypeptide(L)'
;MQFDPHASIDADDPSVVPTVTTITPAIIKQQRESRLRTSGDTYRQLMTAVAPYRIGPADVLSIIVWNHPELVIPNLTYTIGETAGLQPAGPGLSSQAVPGFTVGDDGNIQFPFIGAFRAQGLTTAELQQRLTTVLQPYIRSPQLTISVVAYRSKRVFVEGPVALAGVKPITDVPMSLAEVLGEANGVQSGVGDLSRIELLRNGKRFRLNLGEMAAEGVNTAQIMLKDRDVIRIVPQTYNQVFVTGEVGKPTGLPMHDGRLTLSDALASVQGVDPNSGDPAAVYVIRATDDPAQPEVFRLNGKSPVAYALAEHFELKPKDVVYVDATGLTRWSRMINQVVPTTTGANAARGAVN
;
A
#
# COMPACT_ATOMS: atom_id res chain seq x y z
N MET A 1 18.57 30.79 7.56
CA MET A 1 19.15 29.94 6.50
C MET A 1 18.77 30.57 5.16
N GLN A 2 19.60 30.41 4.14
CA GLN A 2 19.34 30.85 2.76
C GLN A 2 19.55 29.63 1.88
N PHE A 3 18.68 29.42 0.89
CA PHE A 3 18.96 28.41 -0.12
C PHE A 3 20.02 28.96 -1.08
N ASP A 4 21.16 28.27 -1.19
CA ASP A 4 22.21 28.58 -2.15
C ASP A 4 22.25 27.46 -3.21
N PRO A 5 21.88 27.74 -4.47
CA PRO A 5 21.92 26.77 -5.55
C PRO A 5 23.34 26.30 -5.92
N HIS A 6 24.37 26.96 -5.40
CA HIS A 6 25.78 26.66 -5.64
C HIS A 6 26.51 26.10 -4.42
N ALA A 7 25.85 26.05 -3.26
CA ALA A 7 26.44 25.43 -2.07
C ALA A 7 26.43 23.91 -2.23
N SER A 8 27.53 23.28 -1.79
CA SER A 8 27.57 21.83 -1.77
C SER A 8 26.58 21.27 -0.75
N ILE A 9 25.92 20.19 -1.15
CA ILE A 9 25.07 19.38 -0.27
C ILE A 9 25.86 18.36 0.55
N ASP A 10 27.12 18.12 0.18
CA ASP A 10 28.07 17.30 0.94
C ASP A 10 29.13 18.19 1.57
N ALA A 11 29.26 18.12 2.90
CA ALA A 11 30.25 18.89 3.63
C ALA A 11 31.69 18.42 3.31
N ASP A 12 31.86 17.18 2.86
CA ASP A 12 33.14 16.55 2.56
C ASP A 12 33.49 16.58 1.05
N ASP A 13 32.52 16.85 0.17
CA ASP A 13 32.73 17.01 -1.28
C ASP A 13 32.09 18.30 -1.82
N PRO A 14 32.87 19.36 -2.12
CA PRO A 14 32.36 20.63 -2.60
C PRO A 14 31.79 20.61 -4.02
N SER A 15 31.93 19.50 -4.77
CA SER A 15 31.48 19.38 -6.16
C SER A 15 30.02 18.94 -6.31
N VAL A 16 29.40 18.52 -5.20
CA VAL A 16 28.04 17.98 -5.17
C VAL A 16 27.03 19.13 -5.05
N VAL A 17 26.57 19.64 -6.18
CA VAL A 17 25.69 20.81 -6.26
C VAL A 17 24.27 20.41 -6.70
N PRO A 18 23.19 20.89 -6.06
CA PRO A 18 21.83 20.50 -6.43
C PRO A 18 21.44 21.06 -7.81
N THR A 19 20.75 20.23 -8.61
CA THR A 19 20.19 20.70 -9.88
C THR A 19 18.87 21.44 -9.62
N VAL A 20 18.90 22.77 -9.76
CA VAL A 20 17.72 23.62 -9.55
C VAL A 20 16.96 23.83 -10.86
N THR A 21 15.73 23.34 -10.89
CA THR A 21 14.85 23.41 -12.06
C THR A 21 13.64 24.28 -11.76
N THR A 22 13.30 25.24 -12.63
CA THR A 22 12.10 26.05 -12.43
C THR A 22 10.84 25.26 -12.78
N ILE A 23 9.82 25.32 -11.93
CA ILE A 23 8.51 24.69 -12.20
C ILE A 23 7.85 25.40 -13.39
N THR A 24 7.61 24.64 -14.45
CA THR A 24 7.01 25.11 -15.70
C THR A 24 5.91 24.16 -16.17
N PRO A 25 4.99 24.61 -17.06
CA PRO A 25 3.98 23.73 -17.65
C PRO A 25 4.58 22.47 -18.31
N ALA A 26 5.77 22.57 -18.89
CA ALA A 26 6.45 21.44 -19.54
C ALA A 26 6.81 20.34 -18.53
N ILE A 27 7.36 20.70 -17.37
CA ILE A 27 7.71 19.74 -16.31
C ILE A 27 6.46 19.10 -15.72
N ILE A 28 5.41 19.90 -15.50
CA ILE A 28 4.11 19.41 -15.01
C ILE A 28 3.55 18.35 -15.98
N LYS A 29 3.58 18.64 -17.29
CA LYS A 29 3.14 17.70 -18.32
C LYS A 29 4.00 16.43 -18.32
N GLN A 30 5.33 16.56 -18.28
CA GLN A 30 6.25 15.42 -18.22
C GLN A 30 6.01 14.55 -16.98
N GLN A 31 5.81 15.17 -15.82
CA GLN A 31 5.53 14.47 -14.56
C GLN A 31 4.24 13.66 -14.69
N ARG A 32 3.16 14.27 -15.20
CA ARG A 32 1.88 13.58 -15.42
C ARG A 32 2.01 12.40 -16.37
N GLU A 33 2.68 12.60 -17.51
CA GLU A 33 2.88 11.54 -18.50
C GLU A 33 3.72 10.37 -17.95
N SER A 34 4.78 10.66 -17.19
CA SER A 34 5.63 9.63 -16.58
C SER A 34 4.87 8.77 -15.58
N ARG A 35 3.96 9.38 -14.80
CA ARG A 35 3.11 8.68 -13.86
C ARG A 35 2.15 7.74 -14.59
N LEU A 36 1.36 8.27 -15.52
CA LEU A 36 0.33 7.49 -16.23
C LEU A 36 0.92 6.27 -16.94
N ARG A 37 2.15 6.39 -17.49
CA ARG A 37 2.87 5.26 -18.09
C ARG A 37 3.22 4.19 -17.05
N THR A 38 3.83 4.61 -15.94
CA THR A 38 4.29 3.69 -14.89
C THR A 38 3.13 2.94 -14.22
N SER A 39 2.06 3.66 -13.89
CA SER A 39 0.86 3.11 -13.26
C SER A 39 0.13 2.14 -14.20
N GLY A 40 -0.12 2.56 -15.45
CA GLY A 40 -0.79 1.73 -16.44
C GLY A 40 -0.05 0.41 -16.74
N ASP A 41 1.28 0.44 -16.83
CA ASP A 41 2.08 -0.77 -17.06
C ASP A 41 2.04 -1.71 -15.85
N THR A 42 2.08 -1.15 -14.63
CA THR A 42 1.96 -1.92 -13.38
C THR A 42 0.62 -2.62 -13.29
N TYR A 43 -0.48 -1.91 -13.54
CA TYR A 43 -1.83 -2.47 -13.43
C TYR A 43 -2.06 -3.56 -14.47
N ARG A 44 -1.66 -3.34 -15.73
CA ARG A 44 -1.79 -4.36 -16.80
C ARG A 44 -1.04 -5.66 -16.49
N GLN A 45 0.13 -5.58 -15.85
CA GLN A 45 0.90 -6.77 -15.47
C GLN A 45 0.23 -7.62 -14.39
N LEU A 46 -0.62 -7.00 -13.56
CA LEU A 46 -1.28 -7.66 -12.45
C LEU A 46 -2.66 -8.20 -12.79
N MET A 47 -3.30 -7.63 -13.82
CA MET A 47 -4.55 -8.15 -14.37
C MET A 47 -4.32 -9.56 -14.89
N THR A 48 -5.00 -10.52 -14.29
CA THR A 48 -4.87 -11.94 -14.63
C THR A 48 -6.24 -12.56 -14.77
N ALA A 49 -6.35 -13.54 -15.67
CA ALA A 49 -7.59 -14.29 -15.86
C ALA A 49 -7.95 -15.07 -14.60
N VAL A 50 -9.25 -15.17 -14.33
CA VAL A 50 -9.80 -16.01 -13.27
C VAL A 50 -9.45 -17.46 -13.60
N ALA A 51 -8.74 -18.12 -12.67
CA ALA A 51 -8.45 -19.55 -12.75
C ALA A 51 -9.24 -20.29 -11.67
N PRO A 52 -9.83 -21.46 -11.99
CA PRO A 52 -10.52 -22.25 -10.99
C PRO A 52 -9.56 -22.73 -9.91
N TYR A 53 -10.07 -22.91 -8.70
CA TYR A 53 -9.29 -23.49 -7.62
C TYR A 53 -8.83 -24.91 -7.99
N ARG A 54 -7.55 -25.17 -7.71
CA ARG A 54 -6.92 -26.48 -7.87
C ARG A 54 -6.46 -26.95 -6.51
N ILE A 55 -6.89 -28.16 -6.15
CA ILE A 55 -6.63 -28.83 -4.88
C ILE A 55 -5.12 -28.90 -4.64
N GLY A 56 -4.69 -28.62 -3.43
CA GLY A 56 -3.29 -28.70 -3.01
C GLY A 56 -3.09 -29.51 -1.74
N PRO A 57 -1.83 -29.75 -1.34
CA PRO A 57 -1.50 -30.42 -0.09
C PRO A 57 -2.14 -29.73 1.12
N ALA A 58 -2.51 -30.52 2.13
CA ALA A 58 -3.23 -30.11 3.34
C ALA A 58 -4.69 -29.67 3.18
N ASP A 59 -5.21 -29.55 1.96
CA ASP A 59 -6.65 -29.36 1.77
C ASP A 59 -7.44 -30.56 2.32
N VAL A 60 -8.65 -30.31 2.78
CA VAL A 60 -9.55 -31.36 3.27
C VAL A 60 -10.75 -31.43 2.34
N LEU A 61 -11.00 -32.62 1.79
CA LEU A 61 -12.06 -32.88 0.83
C LEU A 61 -13.22 -33.63 1.49
N SER A 62 -14.45 -33.20 1.22
CA SER A 62 -15.63 -34.02 1.43
C SER A 62 -15.92 -34.78 0.14
N ILE A 63 -15.93 -36.11 0.23
CA ILE A 63 -16.25 -37.00 -0.90
C ILE A 63 -17.46 -37.82 -0.46
N ILE A 64 -18.59 -37.59 -1.12
CA ILE A 64 -19.83 -38.30 -0.87
C ILE A 64 -20.07 -39.24 -2.05
N VAL A 65 -20.20 -40.53 -1.76
CA VAL A 65 -20.61 -41.53 -2.74
C VAL A 65 -22.08 -41.87 -2.46
N TRP A 66 -22.97 -41.50 -3.37
CA TRP A 66 -24.41 -41.72 -3.18
C TRP A 66 -24.76 -43.21 -3.13
N ASN A 67 -25.72 -43.57 -2.29
CA ASN A 67 -26.11 -44.96 -1.99
C ASN A 67 -25.00 -45.82 -1.34
N HIS A 68 -23.91 -45.19 -0.87
CA HIS A 68 -22.78 -45.85 -0.23
C HIS A 68 -22.36 -45.11 1.06
N PRO A 69 -23.21 -45.09 2.11
CA PRO A 69 -22.93 -44.39 3.36
C PRO A 69 -21.69 -44.94 4.10
N GLU A 70 -21.25 -46.16 3.79
CA GLU A 70 -20.04 -46.79 4.32
C GLU A 70 -18.73 -46.12 3.86
N LEU A 71 -18.76 -45.36 2.76
CA LEU A 71 -17.59 -44.68 2.18
C LEU A 71 -17.44 -43.24 2.67
N VAL A 72 -18.39 -42.82 3.50
CA VAL A 72 -18.47 -41.51 4.11
C VAL A 72 -17.90 -41.66 5.53
N ILE A 73 -16.86 -40.89 5.88
CA ILE A 73 -16.08 -41.09 7.12
C ILE A 73 -17.03 -41.07 8.34
N PRO A 74 -17.18 -42.17 9.10
CA PRO A 74 -18.08 -42.20 10.24
C PRO A 74 -17.60 -41.16 11.27
N ASN A 75 -18.54 -40.34 11.77
CA ASN A 75 -18.41 -39.16 12.69
C ASN A 75 -18.85 -37.81 12.08
N LEU A 76 -19.50 -37.80 10.92
CA LEU A 76 -19.99 -36.58 10.28
C LEU A 76 -21.31 -36.08 10.90
N THR A 77 -21.23 -35.18 11.87
CA THR A 77 -22.29 -34.19 12.04
C THR A 77 -22.04 -33.09 11.01
N TYR A 78 -22.73 -33.14 9.87
CA TYR A 78 -22.70 -32.06 8.88
C TYR A 78 -23.54 -30.89 9.41
N THR A 79 -22.93 -29.91 10.08
CA THR A 79 -23.58 -28.61 10.27
C THR A 79 -23.41 -27.80 8.99
N ILE A 80 -24.35 -27.99 8.06
CA ILE A 80 -24.43 -27.18 6.84
C ILE A 80 -24.96 -25.80 7.26
N GLY A 81 -24.12 -24.77 7.24
CA GLY A 81 -24.55 -23.39 7.48
C GLY A 81 -23.71 -22.56 8.45
N GLU A 82 -22.65 -23.09 9.06
CA GLU A 82 -21.75 -22.26 9.87
C GLU A 82 -20.74 -21.57 8.94
N THR A 83 -21.02 -20.31 8.63
CA THR A 83 -20.02 -19.34 8.20
C THR A 83 -18.81 -19.46 9.12
N ALA A 84 -17.64 -19.73 8.54
CA ALA A 84 -16.36 -19.63 9.23
C ALA A 84 -16.22 -18.22 9.82
N GLY A 85 -16.68 -18.06 11.06
CA GLY A 85 -16.82 -16.79 11.75
C GLY A 85 -16.65 -16.99 13.24
N LEU A 86 -15.46 -16.64 13.72
CA LEU A 86 -15.24 -16.02 15.03
C LEU A 86 -15.83 -16.75 16.25
N GLN A 87 -15.33 -17.94 16.56
CA GLN A 87 -15.20 -18.33 17.97
C GLN A 87 -13.72 -18.25 18.35
N PRO A 88 -13.31 -17.38 19.30
CA PRO A 88 -11.96 -17.44 19.85
C PRO A 88 -11.85 -18.76 20.61
N ALA A 89 -11.17 -19.74 20.03
CA ALA A 89 -10.75 -20.92 20.77
C ALA A 89 -9.81 -20.45 21.87
N GLY A 90 -10.24 -20.58 23.12
CA GLY A 90 -9.35 -20.38 24.27
C GLY A 90 -8.16 -21.32 24.20
N PRO A 91 -7.04 -21.01 24.89
CA PRO A 91 -5.87 -21.85 24.86
C PRO A 91 -6.21 -23.22 25.47
N GLY A 92 -6.23 -24.27 24.64
CA GLY A 92 -6.38 -25.66 25.10
C GLY A 92 -7.60 -26.45 24.61
N LEU A 93 -8.50 -25.89 23.79
CA LEU A 93 -9.53 -26.70 23.13
C LEU A 93 -9.03 -27.24 21.78
N SER A 94 -9.03 -28.56 21.67
CA SER A 94 -8.69 -29.35 20.49
C SER A 94 -9.37 -28.81 19.23
N SER A 95 -8.58 -28.64 18.17
CA SER A 95 -9.08 -28.45 16.82
C SER A 95 -10.16 -29.51 16.55
N GLN A 96 -11.42 -29.09 16.39
CA GLN A 96 -12.41 -29.93 15.71
C GLN A 96 -11.81 -30.25 14.35
N ALA A 97 -11.32 -31.47 14.19
CA ALA A 97 -10.81 -31.95 12.93
C ALA A 97 -11.97 -31.85 11.96
N VAL A 98 -11.87 -30.95 10.97
CA VAL A 98 -12.84 -30.85 9.88
C VAL A 98 -12.90 -32.24 9.25
N PRO A 99 -14.00 -32.98 9.38
CA PRO A 99 -14.03 -34.37 8.92
C PRO A 99 -13.92 -34.39 7.40
N GLY A 100 -13.02 -35.20 6.86
CA GLY A 100 -12.82 -35.33 5.41
C GLY A 100 -11.51 -35.99 5.04
N PHE A 101 -11.31 -36.18 3.74
CA PHE A 101 -10.10 -36.74 3.16
C PHE A 101 -9.05 -35.65 3.04
N THR A 102 -8.04 -35.70 3.91
CA THR A 102 -6.92 -34.75 3.86
C THR A 102 -5.97 -35.13 2.73
N VAL A 103 -5.58 -34.15 1.91
CA VAL A 103 -4.55 -34.31 0.87
C VAL A 103 -3.19 -34.30 1.56
N GLY A 104 -2.44 -35.39 1.44
CA GLY A 104 -1.09 -35.50 1.97
C GLY A 104 -0.09 -34.59 1.27
N ASP A 105 1.11 -34.48 1.84
CA ASP A 105 2.23 -33.71 1.26
C ASP A 105 2.70 -34.28 -0.08
N ASP A 106 2.45 -35.57 -0.32
CA ASP A 106 2.67 -36.25 -1.60
C ASP A 106 1.60 -35.90 -2.68
N GLY A 107 0.57 -35.16 -2.28
CA GLY A 107 -0.55 -34.75 -3.12
C GLY A 107 -1.65 -35.81 -3.28
N ASN A 108 -1.60 -36.89 -2.51
CA ASN A 108 -2.57 -37.97 -2.57
C ASN A 108 -3.59 -37.90 -1.42
N ILE A 109 -4.78 -38.43 -1.65
CA ILE A 109 -5.75 -38.79 -0.61
C ILE A 109 -5.73 -40.30 -0.42
N GLN A 110 -6.05 -40.77 0.78
CA GLN A 110 -6.33 -42.19 1.02
C GLN A 110 -7.82 -42.44 0.90
N PHE A 111 -8.24 -43.19 -0.11
CA PHE A 111 -9.65 -43.47 -0.37
C PHE A 111 -9.94 -44.98 -0.34
N PRO A 112 -11.07 -45.44 0.23
CA PRO A 112 -11.40 -46.86 0.28
C PRO A 112 -11.37 -47.55 -1.10
N PHE A 113 -11.02 -48.83 -1.12
CA PHE A 113 -10.83 -49.69 -2.30
C PHE A 113 -9.65 -49.37 -3.22
N ILE A 114 -9.32 -48.09 -3.37
CA ILE A 114 -8.33 -47.61 -4.36
C ILE A 114 -7.04 -47.11 -3.70
N GLY A 115 -7.01 -46.97 -2.37
CA GLY A 115 -5.85 -46.56 -1.60
C GLY A 115 -5.42 -45.13 -1.92
N ALA A 116 -4.12 -44.93 -2.15
CA ALA A 116 -3.56 -43.63 -2.46
C ALA A 116 -4.01 -43.15 -3.86
N PHE A 117 -4.68 -42.01 -3.91
CA PHE A 117 -5.19 -41.42 -5.14
C PHE A 117 -4.76 -39.95 -5.27
N ARG A 118 -4.17 -39.58 -6.42
CA ARG A 118 -3.66 -38.22 -6.62
C ARG A 118 -4.79 -37.21 -6.81
N ALA A 119 -4.93 -36.30 -5.84
CA ALA A 119 -5.90 -35.20 -5.87
C ALA A 119 -5.25 -33.85 -6.22
N GLN A 120 -3.96 -33.66 -5.88
CA GLN A 120 -3.25 -32.42 -6.11
C GLN A 120 -3.28 -31.99 -7.58
N GLY A 121 -3.54 -30.70 -7.79
CA GLY A 121 -3.56 -30.06 -9.10
C GLY A 121 -4.89 -30.22 -9.83
N LEU A 122 -5.80 -31.09 -9.37
CA LEU A 122 -7.12 -31.27 -9.96
C LEU A 122 -8.10 -30.22 -9.43
N THR A 123 -9.06 -29.85 -10.26
CA THR A 123 -10.31 -29.24 -9.78
C THR A 123 -11.22 -30.30 -9.15
N THR A 124 -12.22 -29.90 -8.37
CA THR A 124 -13.20 -30.86 -7.80
C THR A 124 -13.94 -31.64 -8.89
N ALA A 125 -14.26 -31.00 -10.02
CA ALA A 125 -14.87 -31.64 -11.19
C ALA A 125 -13.94 -32.65 -11.87
N GLU A 126 -12.66 -32.30 -12.06
CA GLU A 126 -11.65 -33.21 -12.62
C GLU A 126 -11.42 -34.42 -11.70
N LEU A 127 -11.39 -34.19 -10.38
CA LEU A 127 -11.27 -35.23 -9.37
C LEU A 127 -12.48 -36.16 -9.37
N GLN A 128 -13.69 -35.62 -9.47
CA GLN A 128 -14.94 -36.38 -9.56
C GLN A 128 -14.92 -37.33 -10.76
N GLN A 129 -14.62 -36.83 -11.95
CA GLN A 129 -14.58 -37.65 -13.17
C GLN A 129 -13.56 -38.79 -13.07
N ARG A 130 -12.37 -38.50 -12.53
CA ARG A 130 -11.34 -39.52 -12.37
C ARG A 130 -11.71 -40.56 -11.30
N LEU A 131 -12.22 -40.13 -10.14
CA LEU A 131 -12.66 -41.07 -9.09
C LEU A 131 -13.82 -41.94 -9.55
N THR A 132 -14.81 -41.39 -10.26
CA THR A 132 -15.91 -42.17 -10.85
C THR A 132 -15.36 -43.29 -11.73
N THR A 133 -14.38 -43.00 -12.58
CA THR A 133 -13.78 -43.99 -13.50
C THR A 133 -13.04 -45.10 -12.73
N VAL A 134 -12.24 -44.72 -11.73
CA VAL A 134 -11.43 -45.68 -10.96
C VAL A 134 -12.28 -46.52 -10.00
N LEU A 135 -13.44 -46.03 -9.57
CA LEU A 135 -14.36 -46.77 -8.68
C LEU A 135 -15.30 -47.73 -9.40
N GLN A 136 -15.47 -47.63 -10.73
CA GLN A 136 -16.37 -48.50 -11.51
C GLN A 136 -16.17 -50.01 -11.28
N PRO A 137 -14.94 -50.55 -11.12
CA PRO A 137 -14.75 -51.98 -10.85
C PRO A 137 -15.28 -52.43 -9.48
N TYR A 138 -15.44 -51.51 -8.54
CA TYR A 138 -15.84 -51.79 -7.15
C TYR A 138 -17.29 -51.41 -6.87
N ILE A 139 -17.80 -50.38 -7.55
CA ILE A 139 -19.14 -49.82 -7.35
C ILE A 139 -19.84 -49.69 -8.70
N ARG A 140 -21.04 -50.24 -8.80
CA ARG A 140 -21.84 -50.15 -10.03
C ARG A 140 -22.42 -48.74 -10.19
N SER A 141 -22.05 -48.06 -11.27
CA SER A 141 -22.52 -46.70 -11.60
C SER A 141 -22.33 -45.68 -10.45
N PRO A 142 -21.08 -45.45 -10.01
CA PRO A 142 -20.82 -44.64 -8.83
C PRO A 142 -21.18 -43.17 -9.10
N GLN A 143 -22.00 -42.58 -8.21
CA GLN A 143 -22.37 -41.16 -8.25
C GLN A 143 -21.64 -40.44 -7.12
N LEU A 144 -20.84 -39.43 -7.45
CA LEU A 144 -19.98 -38.72 -6.49
C LEU A 144 -20.30 -37.23 -6.42
N THR A 145 -20.28 -36.69 -5.21
CA THR A 145 -20.23 -35.25 -4.94
C THR A 145 -18.95 -34.93 -4.19
N ILE A 146 -18.18 -33.97 -4.70
CA ILE A 146 -16.88 -33.58 -4.11
C ILE A 146 -16.86 -32.08 -3.84
N SER A 147 -16.50 -31.70 -2.62
CA SER A 147 -16.25 -30.31 -2.23
C SER A 147 -15.02 -30.20 -1.35
N VAL A 148 -14.38 -29.03 -1.34
CA VAL A 148 -13.32 -28.72 -0.39
C VAL A 148 -13.97 -28.16 0.87
N VAL A 149 -13.76 -28.80 2.01
CA VAL A 149 -14.32 -28.37 3.31
C VAL A 149 -13.32 -27.57 4.13
N ALA A 150 -12.02 -27.68 3.83
CA ALA A 150 -11.01 -26.78 4.38
C ALA A 150 -9.95 -26.44 3.32
N TYR A 151 -9.91 -25.17 2.95
CA TYR A 151 -8.89 -24.59 2.07
C TYR A 151 -7.65 -24.23 2.87
N ARG A 152 -6.62 -25.08 2.80
CA ARG A 152 -5.40 -24.94 3.62
C ARG A 152 -4.13 -24.86 2.78
N SER A 153 -4.21 -25.26 1.52
CA SER A 153 -3.05 -25.32 0.63
C SER A 153 -2.58 -23.96 0.13
N LYS A 154 -3.49 -22.98 0.03
CA LYS A 154 -3.22 -21.66 -0.55
C LYS A 154 -3.75 -20.53 0.31
N ARG A 155 -2.95 -19.48 0.44
CA ARG A 155 -3.30 -18.33 1.28
C ARG A 155 -2.59 -17.05 0.84
N VAL A 156 -3.21 -15.92 1.14
CA VAL A 156 -2.62 -14.58 1.05
C VAL A 156 -2.45 -14.00 2.44
N PHE A 157 -1.56 -13.02 2.56
CA PHE A 157 -1.28 -12.35 3.82
C PHE A 157 -1.69 -10.89 3.72
N VAL A 158 -2.51 -10.41 4.65
CA VAL A 158 -2.88 -9.00 4.75
C VAL A 158 -2.22 -8.40 5.98
N GLU A 159 -1.46 -7.33 5.79
CA GLU A 159 -0.71 -6.66 6.85
C GLU A 159 -0.91 -5.16 6.83
N GLY A 160 -0.76 -4.52 7.99
CA GLY A 160 -0.85 -3.07 8.15
C GLY A 160 -2.20 -2.59 8.69
N PRO A 161 -2.52 -1.29 8.52
CA PRO A 161 -3.71 -0.66 9.08
C PRO A 161 -5.02 -1.07 8.39
N VAL A 162 -5.45 -2.30 8.64
CA VAL A 162 -6.76 -2.86 8.24
C VAL A 162 -7.50 -3.32 9.49
N ALA A 163 -8.82 -3.45 9.40
CA ALA A 163 -9.61 -3.90 10.55
C ALA A 163 -9.35 -5.37 10.89
N LEU A 164 -9.17 -6.24 9.90
CA LEU A 164 -8.89 -7.67 10.08
C LEU A 164 -7.63 -8.10 9.31
N ALA A 165 -6.46 -7.80 9.90
CA ALA A 165 -5.17 -8.28 9.40
C ALA A 165 -5.00 -9.80 9.61
N GLY A 166 -4.10 -10.39 8.85
CA GLY A 166 -3.71 -11.79 8.98
C GLY A 166 -3.83 -12.59 7.69
N VAL A 167 -3.85 -13.91 7.86
CA VAL A 167 -3.88 -14.87 6.75
C VAL A 167 -5.30 -15.04 6.24
N LYS A 168 -5.49 -14.94 4.91
CA LYS A 168 -6.75 -15.21 4.22
C LYS A 168 -6.59 -16.41 3.29
N PRO A 169 -7.40 -17.48 3.42
CA PRO A 169 -7.30 -18.64 2.54
C PRO A 169 -7.81 -18.31 1.13
N ILE A 170 -7.18 -18.87 0.10
CA ILE A 170 -7.73 -18.83 -1.27
C ILE A 170 -8.68 -20.02 -1.43
N THR A 171 -9.92 -19.75 -1.82
CA THR A 171 -10.99 -20.77 -1.94
C THR A 171 -11.37 -21.03 -3.39
N ASP A 172 -12.51 -21.70 -3.62
CA ASP A 172 -13.17 -21.83 -4.92
C ASP A 172 -13.79 -20.53 -5.42
N VAL A 173 -13.99 -19.55 -4.54
CA VAL A 173 -14.32 -18.18 -4.92
C VAL A 173 -13.03 -17.45 -5.32
N PRO A 174 -12.96 -16.85 -6.51
CA PRO A 174 -11.79 -16.09 -6.94
C PRO A 174 -11.44 -14.98 -5.93
N MET A 175 -10.21 -15.00 -5.43
CA MET A 175 -9.72 -14.00 -4.50
C MET A 175 -8.96 -12.92 -5.27
N SER A 176 -9.54 -11.74 -5.44
CA SER A 176 -8.87 -10.56 -5.98
C SER A 176 -8.47 -9.59 -4.87
N LEU A 177 -7.83 -8.49 -5.26
CA LEU A 177 -7.57 -7.35 -4.38
C LEU A 177 -8.85 -6.78 -3.76
N ALA A 178 -9.97 -6.76 -4.50
CA ALA A 178 -11.24 -6.27 -3.97
C ALA A 178 -11.76 -7.17 -2.84
N GLU A 179 -11.80 -8.50 -3.06
CA GLU A 179 -12.30 -9.44 -2.07
C GLU A 179 -11.40 -9.47 -0.83
N VAL A 180 -10.06 -9.46 -1.00
CA VAL A 180 -9.17 -9.51 0.17
C VAL A 180 -9.28 -8.25 1.03
N LEU A 181 -9.45 -7.08 0.42
CA LEU A 181 -9.66 -5.83 1.16
C LEU A 181 -11.04 -5.83 1.84
N GLY A 182 -12.06 -6.39 1.19
CA GLY A 182 -13.38 -6.61 1.78
C GLY A 182 -13.33 -7.53 3.00
N GLU A 183 -12.66 -8.68 2.88
CA GLU A 183 -12.44 -9.63 3.99
C GLU A 183 -11.56 -9.07 5.12
N ALA A 184 -10.74 -8.06 4.81
CA ALA A 184 -9.98 -7.31 5.80
C ALA A 184 -10.83 -6.22 6.50
N ASN A 185 -12.14 -6.13 6.19
CA ASN A 185 -13.06 -5.07 6.61
C ASN A 185 -12.59 -3.66 6.19
N GLY A 186 -11.93 -3.58 5.04
CA GLY A 186 -11.37 -2.35 4.50
C GLY A 186 -10.12 -1.86 5.23
N VAL A 187 -9.58 -0.77 4.69
CA VAL A 187 -8.44 -0.05 5.27
C VAL A 187 -8.95 0.88 6.36
N GLN A 188 -8.24 0.96 7.48
CA GLN A 188 -8.60 1.83 8.60
C GLN A 188 -8.52 3.31 8.17
N SER A 189 -9.66 3.99 8.19
CA SER A 189 -9.77 5.40 7.79
C SER A 189 -8.87 6.29 8.65
N GLY A 190 -8.17 7.23 8.00
CA GLY A 190 -7.23 8.14 8.65
C GLY A 190 -5.92 7.51 9.16
N VAL A 191 -5.76 6.18 9.04
CA VAL A 191 -4.55 5.47 9.47
C VAL A 191 -3.86 4.80 8.30
N GLY A 192 -4.57 4.02 7.49
CA GLY A 192 -4.01 3.30 6.34
C GLY A 192 -4.06 4.12 5.06
N ASP A 193 -3.03 3.96 4.23
CA ASP A 193 -2.86 4.71 2.98
C ASP A 193 -3.38 3.93 1.77
N LEU A 194 -4.54 4.35 1.25
CA LEU A 194 -5.19 3.78 0.06
C LEU A 194 -4.41 4.04 -1.25
N SER A 195 -3.49 4.99 -1.21
CA SER A 195 -2.67 5.36 -2.36
C SER A 195 -1.37 4.57 -2.48
N ARG A 196 -1.04 3.82 -1.44
CA ARG A 196 0.22 3.10 -1.30
C ARG A 196 0.00 1.72 -0.71
N ILE A 197 -0.80 0.93 -1.40
CA ILE A 197 -0.92 -0.49 -1.12
C ILE A 197 0.24 -1.20 -1.84
N GLU A 198 0.95 -2.07 -1.14
CA GLU A 198 2.03 -2.87 -1.70
C GLU A 198 1.58 -4.31 -1.87
N LEU A 199 1.58 -4.80 -3.10
CA LEU A 199 1.44 -6.22 -3.42
C LEU A 199 2.84 -6.81 -3.61
N LEU A 200 3.23 -7.77 -2.76
CA LEU A 200 4.45 -8.53 -2.92
C LEU A 200 4.10 -9.89 -3.52
N ARG A 201 4.60 -10.14 -4.73
CA ARG A 201 4.34 -11.37 -5.49
C ARG A 201 5.63 -11.88 -6.10
N ASN A 202 6.00 -13.11 -5.78
CA ASN A 202 7.23 -13.77 -6.27
C ASN A 202 8.50 -12.91 -6.07
N GLY A 203 8.62 -12.24 -4.91
CA GLY A 203 9.75 -11.36 -4.60
C GLY A 203 9.73 -9.99 -5.28
N LYS A 204 8.75 -9.71 -6.16
CA LYS A 204 8.56 -8.39 -6.77
C LYS A 204 7.53 -7.59 -5.98
N ARG A 205 7.79 -6.29 -5.80
CA ARG A 205 6.88 -5.34 -5.16
C ARG A 205 6.16 -4.54 -6.23
N PHE A 206 4.84 -4.53 -6.16
CA PHE A 206 3.96 -3.71 -6.98
C PHE A 206 3.27 -2.68 -6.08
N ARG A 207 3.36 -1.40 -6.45
CA ARG A 207 2.64 -0.34 -5.74
C ARG A 207 1.29 -0.11 -6.42
N LEU A 208 0.24 -0.05 -5.62
CA LEU A 208 -1.13 0.11 -6.04
C LEU A 208 -1.71 1.35 -5.38
N ASN A 209 -2.35 2.21 -6.18
CA ASN A 209 -3.08 3.37 -5.71
C ASN A 209 -4.55 3.21 -6.08
N LEU A 210 -5.43 2.99 -5.10
CA LEU A 210 -6.84 2.74 -5.38
C LEU A 210 -7.55 3.96 -5.98
N GLY A 211 -7.17 5.17 -5.59
CA GLY A 211 -7.72 6.41 -6.14
C GLY A 211 -7.33 6.62 -7.60
N GLU A 212 -6.07 6.33 -7.95
CA GLU A 212 -5.60 6.36 -9.35
C GLU A 212 -6.26 5.28 -10.20
N MET A 213 -6.35 4.05 -9.69
CA MET A 213 -7.04 2.95 -10.37
C MET A 213 -8.50 3.30 -10.65
N ALA A 214 -9.22 3.85 -9.66
CA ALA A 214 -10.60 4.28 -9.83
C ALA A 214 -10.73 5.38 -10.91
N ALA A 215 -9.82 6.37 -10.90
CA ALA A 215 -9.80 7.43 -11.91
C ALA A 215 -9.49 6.93 -13.33
N GLU A 216 -8.67 5.88 -13.46
CA GLU A 216 -8.34 5.22 -14.73
C GLU A 216 -9.36 4.15 -15.15
N GLY A 217 -10.40 3.92 -14.35
CA GLY A 217 -11.41 2.88 -14.61
C GLY A 217 -10.88 1.45 -14.43
N VAL A 218 -9.76 1.27 -13.73
CA VAL A 218 -9.18 -0.03 -13.42
C VAL A 218 -9.90 -0.65 -12.22
N ASN A 219 -10.54 -1.80 -12.44
CA ASN A 219 -11.27 -2.49 -11.38
C ASN A 219 -10.33 -3.37 -10.55
N THR A 220 -10.30 -3.17 -9.23
CA THR A 220 -9.54 -4.00 -8.28
C THR A 220 -9.96 -5.47 -8.32
N ALA A 221 -11.22 -5.74 -8.71
CA ALA A 221 -11.75 -7.09 -8.93
C ALA A 221 -11.07 -7.86 -10.08
N GLN A 222 -10.26 -7.19 -10.90
CA GLN A 222 -9.51 -7.83 -11.99
C GLN A 222 -8.08 -8.19 -11.60
N ILE A 223 -7.62 -7.77 -10.42
CA ILE A 223 -6.30 -8.12 -9.88
C ILE A 223 -6.44 -9.40 -9.04
N MET A 224 -6.39 -10.55 -9.71
CA MET A 224 -6.44 -11.85 -9.04
C MET A 224 -5.19 -12.07 -8.19
N LEU A 225 -5.40 -12.50 -6.95
CA LEU A 225 -4.33 -12.85 -6.01
C LEU A 225 -3.92 -14.31 -6.17
N LYS A 226 -2.68 -14.58 -5.82
CA LYS A 226 -2.03 -15.88 -5.94
C LYS A 226 -1.56 -16.35 -4.57
N ASP A 227 -1.32 -17.65 -4.47
CA ASP A 227 -0.76 -18.22 -3.26
C ASP A 227 0.53 -17.48 -2.84
N ARG A 228 0.63 -17.17 -1.55
CA ARG A 228 1.72 -16.42 -0.91
C ARG A 228 1.87 -14.96 -1.33
N ASP A 229 0.89 -14.38 -2.01
CA ASP A 229 0.84 -12.92 -2.17
C ASP A 229 0.74 -12.26 -0.79
N VAL A 230 1.48 -11.17 -0.60
CA VAL A 230 1.39 -10.31 0.60
C VAL A 230 0.85 -8.96 0.19
N ILE A 231 -0.24 -8.55 0.84
CA ILE A 231 -0.90 -7.27 0.66
C ILE A 231 -0.58 -6.45 1.90
N ARG A 232 0.30 -5.48 1.73
CA ARG A 232 0.76 -4.61 2.80
C ARG A 232 0.18 -3.21 2.61
N ILE A 233 -0.54 -2.75 3.62
CA ILE A 233 -1.03 -1.38 3.70
C ILE A 233 -0.05 -0.61 4.58
N VAL A 234 0.45 0.53 4.10
CA VAL A 234 1.32 1.39 4.90
C VAL A 234 0.51 2.43 5.68
N PRO A 235 0.97 2.85 6.87
CA PRO A 235 0.43 4.02 7.55
C PRO A 235 0.53 5.30 6.71
N GLN A 236 -0.51 6.14 6.76
CA GLN A 236 -0.54 7.46 6.09
C GLN A 236 0.58 8.39 6.59
N THR A 237 1.07 8.20 7.82
CA THR A 237 2.18 8.99 8.38
C THR A 237 3.51 8.78 7.64
N TYR A 238 3.67 7.68 6.88
CA TYR A 238 4.82 7.52 6.00
C TYR A 238 4.71 8.30 4.69
N ASN A 239 3.51 8.75 4.34
CA ASN A 239 3.20 9.48 3.13
C ASN A 239 2.88 10.95 3.45
N GLN A 240 3.90 11.67 3.90
CA GLN A 240 3.81 13.08 4.27
C GLN A 240 4.86 13.91 3.56
N VAL A 241 4.53 15.17 3.31
CA VAL A 241 5.42 16.23 2.85
C VAL A 241 5.73 17.13 4.04
N PHE A 242 6.92 17.70 4.09
CA PHE A 242 7.27 18.68 5.11
C PHE A 242 7.29 20.08 4.51
N VAL A 243 6.63 21.03 5.14
CA VAL A 243 6.66 22.44 4.73
C VAL A 243 7.38 23.25 5.81
N THR A 244 8.41 23.99 5.41
CA THR A 244 9.31 24.72 6.31
C THR A 244 9.81 26.04 5.71
N GLY A 245 10.54 26.82 6.51
CA GLY A 245 11.00 28.16 6.16
C GLY A 245 9.99 29.24 6.53
N GLU A 246 9.94 30.31 5.74
CA GLU A 246 9.09 31.49 5.97
C GLU A 246 7.65 31.28 5.50
N VAL A 247 6.96 30.41 6.21
CA VAL A 247 5.52 30.15 6.05
C VAL A 247 4.78 30.47 7.33
N GLY A 248 3.46 30.63 7.27
CA GLY A 248 2.66 30.94 8.45
C GLY A 248 2.78 29.89 9.55
N LYS A 249 2.77 28.59 9.20
CA LYS A 249 2.97 27.49 10.16
C LYS A 249 3.75 26.31 9.57
N PRO A 250 5.07 26.21 9.80
CA PRO A 250 5.85 25.04 9.42
C PRO A 250 5.30 23.74 10.04
N THR A 251 5.04 22.72 9.22
CA THR A 251 4.50 21.42 9.69
C THR A 251 4.71 20.31 8.65
N GLY A 252 4.58 19.06 9.08
CA GLY A 252 4.33 17.93 8.19
C GLY A 252 2.86 17.89 7.76
N LEU A 253 2.61 17.56 6.50
CA LEU A 253 1.28 17.43 5.89
C LEU A 253 1.12 16.01 5.33
N PRO A 254 0.10 15.24 5.77
CA PRO A 254 -0.21 13.95 5.16
C PRO A 254 -0.73 14.14 3.73
N MET A 255 -0.48 13.16 2.87
CA MET A 255 -1.05 13.13 1.52
C MET A 255 -2.39 12.38 1.56
N HIS A 256 -3.41 12.95 0.93
CA HIS A 256 -4.72 12.32 0.80
C HIS A 256 -4.81 11.61 -0.55
N ASP A 257 -5.15 10.32 -0.55
CA ASP A 257 -5.17 9.47 -1.76
C ASP A 257 -3.87 9.55 -2.59
N GLY A 258 -2.76 9.82 -1.90
CA GLY A 258 -1.41 9.88 -2.47
C GLY A 258 -1.16 11.08 -3.34
N ARG A 259 -2.02 12.09 -3.24
CA ARG A 259 -1.87 13.37 -3.91
C ARG A 259 -1.76 14.47 -2.87
N LEU A 260 -0.88 15.41 -3.18
CA LEU A 260 -0.78 16.70 -2.52
C LEU A 260 -0.13 17.62 -3.52
N THR A 261 -0.81 18.69 -3.88
CA THR A 261 -0.27 19.69 -4.80
C THR A 261 0.58 20.70 -4.02
N LEU A 262 1.47 21.42 -4.70
CA LEU A 262 2.23 22.48 -4.06
C LEU A 262 1.33 23.62 -3.56
N SER A 263 0.23 23.92 -4.26
CA SER A 263 -0.78 24.89 -3.81
C SER A 263 -1.45 24.42 -2.53
N ASP A 264 -1.94 23.18 -2.46
CA ASP A 264 -2.60 22.63 -1.27
C ASP A 264 -1.65 22.61 -0.06
N ALA A 265 -0.39 22.25 -0.29
CA ALA A 265 0.63 22.26 0.75
C ALA A 265 0.85 23.66 1.30
N LEU A 266 1.00 24.67 0.43
CA LEU A 266 1.17 26.07 0.84
C LEU A 266 -0.09 26.60 1.53
N ALA A 267 -1.28 26.32 1.01
CA ALA A 267 -2.54 26.76 1.60
C ALA A 267 -2.73 26.19 3.02
N SER A 268 -2.38 24.92 3.22
CA SER A 268 -2.48 24.23 4.52
C SER A 268 -1.59 24.86 5.61
N VAL A 269 -0.54 25.58 5.22
CA VAL A 269 0.37 26.29 6.15
C VAL A 269 0.18 27.79 6.19
N GLN A 270 -0.97 28.28 5.69
CA GLN A 270 -1.31 29.71 5.58
C GLN A 270 -0.46 30.50 4.57
N GLY A 271 0.15 29.80 3.62
CA GLY A 271 0.95 30.37 2.56
C GLY A 271 2.33 30.86 3.01
N VAL A 272 2.97 31.61 2.12
CA VAL A 272 4.23 32.33 2.38
C VAL A 272 3.95 33.45 3.38
N ASP A 273 4.78 33.60 4.41
CA ASP A 273 4.63 34.68 5.37
C ASP A 273 4.80 36.04 4.66
N PRO A 274 3.79 36.93 4.69
CA PRO A 274 3.82 38.19 3.94
C PRO A 274 4.87 39.19 4.47
N ASN A 275 5.37 39.00 5.69
CA ASN A 275 6.33 39.90 6.34
C ASN A 275 7.77 39.42 6.18
N SER A 276 8.00 38.12 6.08
CA SER A 276 9.34 37.53 6.12
C SER A 276 9.72 36.69 4.91
N GLY A 277 8.75 36.11 4.20
CA GLY A 277 8.99 35.18 3.10
C GLY A 277 9.18 35.84 1.74
N ASP A 278 10.05 35.26 0.92
CA ASP A 278 10.20 35.63 -0.49
C ASP A 278 9.31 34.74 -1.37
N PRO A 279 8.20 35.26 -1.94
CA PRO A 279 7.32 34.48 -2.80
C PRO A 279 8.01 34.01 -4.09
N ALA A 280 9.15 34.59 -4.48
CA ALA A 280 9.92 34.15 -5.64
C ALA A 280 10.84 32.95 -5.36
N ALA A 281 10.95 32.54 -4.10
CA ALA A 281 11.93 31.59 -3.59
C ALA A 281 11.25 30.46 -2.82
N VAL A 282 10.24 29.85 -3.44
CA VAL A 282 9.60 28.63 -2.96
C VAL A 282 10.26 27.45 -3.65
N TYR A 283 10.82 26.53 -2.86
CA TYR A 283 11.55 25.36 -3.34
C TYR A 283 10.85 24.07 -2.93
N VAL A 284 10.86 23.08 -3.81
CA VAL A 284 10.56 21.68 -3.47
C VAL A 284 11.85 20.90 -3.59
N ILE A 285 12.32 20.39 -2.48
CA ILE A 285 13.53 19.59 -2.38
C ILE A 285 13.10 18.13 -2.33
N ARG A 286 13.57 17.34 -3.28
CA ARG A 286 13.23 15.94 -3.43
C ARG A 286 14.48 15.10 -3.38
N ALA A 287 14.56 14.22 -2.38
CA ALA A 287 15.61 13.21 -2.31
C ALA A 287 15.44 12.20 -3.44
N THR A 288 16.55 11.81 -4.06
CA THR A 288 16.61 10.70 -5.01
C THR A 288 17.30 9.49 -4.34
N ASP A 289 17.41 8.37 -5.05
CA ASP A 289 18.13 7.20 -4.53
C ASP A 289 19.63 7.46 -4.34
N ASP A 290 20.16 8.47 -5.03
CA ASP A 290 21.51 8.99 -4.86
C ASP A 290 21.47 10.24 -3.95
N PRO A 291 21.92 10.16 -2.69
CA PRO A 291 21.94 11.31 -1.79
C PRO A 291 22.72 12.51 -2.35
N ALA A 292 23.66 12.28 -3.28
CA ALA A 292 24.46 13.31 -3.91
C ALA A 292 23.71 14.04 -5.05
N GLN A 293 22.50 13.63 -5.43
CA GLN A 293 21.76 14.23 -6.54
C GLN A 293 20.29 14.49 -6.19
N PRO A 294 20.00 15.39 -5.24
CA PRO A 294 18.63 15.81 -4.98
C PRO A 294 18.09 16.65 -6.14
N GLU A 295 16.82 16.44 -6.46
CA GLU A 295 16.09 17.30 -7.39
C GLU A 295 15.56 18.52 -6.61
N VAL A 296 15.87 19.73 -7.06
CA VAL A 296 15.31 20.95 -6.47
C VAL A 296 14.45 21.65 -7.51
N PHE A 297 13.17 21.84 -7.19
CA PHE A 297 12.23 22.56 -8.04
C PHE A 297 11.95 23.94 -7.44
N ARG A 298 11.97 24.98 -8.26
CA ARG A 298 11.68 26.35 -7.82
C ARG A 298 10.37 26.87 -8.42
N LEU A 299 9.46 27.33 -7.59
CA LEU A 299 8.30 28.14 -7.99
C LEU A 299 8.61 29.63 -7.82
N ASN A 300 8.44 30.41 -8.88
CA ASN A 300 8.48 31.86 -8.80
C ASN A 300 7.05 32.41 -8.60
N GLY A 301 6.67 32.64 -7.35
CA GLY A 301 5.36 33.11 -6.92
C GLY A 301 5.15 34.62 -6.91
N LYS A 302 6.01 35.43 -7.56
CA LYS A 302 5.83 36.90 -7.62
C LYS A 302 4.48 37.33 -8.22
N SER A 303 3.93 36.49 -9.09
CA SER A 303 2.59 36.66 -9.64
C SER A 303 1.64 35.62 -9.03
N PRO A 304 0.42 36.01 -8.63
CA PRO A 304 -0.62 35.07 -8.19
C PRO A 304 -0.94 33.98 -9.23
N VAL A 305 -0.67 34.24 -10.51
CA VAL A 305 -0.85 33.26 -11.60
C VAL A 305 0.06 32.03 -11.42
N ALA A 306 1.19 32.16 -10.73
CA ALA A 306 2.10 31.03 -10.46
C ALA A 306 1.45 29.95 -9.58
N TYR A 307 0.42 30.28 -8.79
CA TYR A 307 -0.33 29.27 -8.03
C TYR A 307 -1.09 28.29 -8.94
N ALA A 308 -1.42 28.69 -10.18
CA ALA A 308 -1.97 27.74 -11.16
C ALA A 308 -0.94 26.68 -11.59
N LEU A 309 0.36 27.01 -11.57
CA LEU A 309 1.42 26.01 -11.77
C LEU A 309 1.57 25.13 -10.52
N ALA A 310 1.49 25.72 -9.33
CA ALA A 310 1.57 25.00 -8.06
C ALA A 310 0.44 23.96 -7.91
N GLU A 311 -0.76 24.29 -8.38
CA GLU A 311 -1.92 23.39 -8.40
C GLU A 311 -1.71 22.12 -9.23
N HIS A 312 -0.93 22.22 -10.30
CA HIS A 312 -0.64 21.07 -11.14
C HIS A 312 0.70 20.41 -10.84
N PHE A 313 1.50 20.99 -9.96
CA PHE A 313 2.76 20.41 -9.50
C PHE A 313 2.51 19.51 -8.30
N GLU A 314 2.53 18.20 -8.53
CA GLU A 314 2.28 17.22 -7.48
C GLU A 314 3.55 16.88 -6.71
N LEU A 315 3.42 16.91 -5.38
CA LEU A 315 4.47 16.55 -4.45
C LEU A 315 4.55 15.03 -4.30
N LYS A 316 5.72 14.54 -3.91
CA LYS A 316 5.96 13.13 -3.59
C LYS A 316 6.12 12.95 -2.08
N PRO A 317 5.84 11.74 -1.55
CA PRO A 317 6.17 11.42 -0.17
C PRO A 317 7.60 11.83 0.17
N LYS A 318 7.77 12.49 1.32
CA LYS A 318 9.06 12.98 1.85
C LYS A 318 9.68 14.15 1.09
N ASP A 319 8.98 14.77 0.13
CA ASP A 319 9.37 16.07 -0.38
C ASP A 319 9.42 17.10 0.77
N VAL A 320 10.36 18.03 0.69
CA VAL A 320 10.46 19.18 1.59
C VAL A 320 10.15 20.44 0.79
N VAL A 321 9.05 21.11 1.12
CA VAL A 321 8.73 22.45 0.60
C VAL A 321 9.38 23.47 1.51
N TYR A 322 10.32 24.24 0.97
CA TYR A 322 11.06 25.26 1.69
C TYR A 322 10.78 26.64 1.10
N VAL A 323 10.39 27.59 1.95
CA VAL A 323 10.23 29.00 1.56
C VAL A 323 11.37 29.82 2.14
N ASP A 324 12.14 30.46 1.27
CA ASP A 324 13.27 31.29 1.70
C ASP A 324 12.80 32.67 2.19
N ALA A 325 13.65 33.34 2.97
CA ALA A 325 13.40 34.67 3.47
C ALA A 325 13.74 35.76 2.46
N THR A 326 13.10 36.93 2.59
CA THR A 326 13.51 38.09 1.80
C THR A 326 14.91 38.56 2.20
N GLY A 327 15.60 39.23 1.28
CA GLY A 327 16.91 39.84 1.57
C GLY A 327 16.87 40.82 2.75
N LEU A 328 15.76 41.58 2.89
CA LEU A 328 15.57 42.52 3.99
C LEU A 328 15.40 41.82 5.33
N THR A 329 14.65 40.72 5.36
CA THR A 329 14.46 39.91 6.57
C THR A 329 15.77 39.26 7.04
N ARG A 330 16.62 38.82 6.10
CA ARG A 330 17.96 38.31 6.45
C ARG A 330 18.83 39.39 7.09
N TRP A 331 18.81 40.60 6.51
CA TRP A 331 19.57 41.73 7.03
C TRP A 331 19.08 42.19 8.40
N SER A 332 17.76 42.25 8.62
CA SER A 332 17.20 42.63 9.93
C SER A 332 17.58 41.64 11.03
N ARG A 333 17.64 40.33 10.73
CA ARG A 333 18.15 39.31 11.67
C ARG A 333 19.63 39.53 12.02
N MET A 334 20.45 39.90 11.04
CA MET A 334 21.87 40.20 11.28
C MET A 334 22.03 41.38 12.24
N ILE A 335 21.27 42.47 12.05
CA ILE A 335 21.31 43.62 12.95
C ILE A 335 20.86 43.24 14.37
N ASN A 336 19.75 42.52 14.49
CA ASN A 336 19.22 42.12 15.79
C ASN A 336 20.14 41.16 16.56
N GLN A 337 21.07 40.48 15.89
CA GLN A 337 22.11 39.66 16.54
C GLN A 337 23.33 40.48 16.97
N VAL A 338 23.58 41.62 16.33
CA VAL A 338 24.76 42.47 16.58
C VAL A 338 24.49 43.55 17.62
N VAL A 339 23.23 44.01 17.80
CA VAL A 339 22.88 45.00 18.82
C VAL A 339 22.77 44.30 20.18
N PRO A 340 23.74 44.48 21.11
CA PRO A 340 23.55 44.06 22.49
C PRO A 340 22.38 44.88 23.05
N THR A 341 21.53 44.29 23.89
CA THR A 341 20.47 45.00 24.61
C THR A 341 21.06 46.10 25.49
N THR A 342 21.30 47.29 24.92
CA THR A 342 21.75 48.49 25.64
C THR A 342 20.67 49.08 26.55
N THR A 343 19.54 48.39 26.73
CA THR A 343 18.50 48.69 27.71
C THR A 343 18.96 48.47 29.17
N GLY A 344 20.18 48.01 29.42
CA GLY A 344 20.78 47.96 30.77
C GLY A 344 21.57 49.21 31.20
N ALA A 345 21.93 50.12 30.29
CA ALA A 345 22.89 51.19 30.60
C ALA A 345 22.24 52.54 31.00
N ASN A 346 20.96 52.77 30.71
CA ASN A 346 20.27 54.02 31.07
C ASN A 346 19.52 53.97 32.40
N ALA A 347 19.37 52.80 33.04
CA ALA A 347 18.79 52.69 34.37
C ALA A 347 19.77 53.04 35.51
N ALA A 348 21.08 53.03 35.25
CA ALA A 348 22.10 53.33 36.27
C ALA A 348 22.44 54.83 36.40
N ARG A 349 22.01 55.70 35.46
CA ARG A 349 22.24 57.15 35.54
C ARG A 349 21.10 57.95 36.18
N GLY A 350 19.97 57.31 36.48
CA GLY A 350 18.84 57.93 37.17
C GLY A 350 18.82 57.72 38.70
N ALA A 351 19.74 56.93 39.25
CA ALA A 351 19.78 56.58 40.68
C ALA A 351 20.84 57.36 41.48
N VAL A 352 21.44 58.40 40.90
CA VAL A 352 22.35 59.31 41.60
C VAL A 352 21.87 60.74 41.37
N ASN A 353 20.89 61.16 42.17
CA ASN A 353 20.70 62.53 42.63
C ASN A 353 19.72 62.54 43.81
#